data_AF-F2UXX5-F1
#
_entry.id   AF-F2UXX5-F1
#
_cell.length_a   1.000
_cell.length_b   1.000
_cell.length_c   1.000
_cell.angle_alpha   90.00
_cell.angle_beta   90.00
_cell.angle_gamma   90.00
#
_symmetry.space_group_name_H-M   'P 1'
#
loop_
_entity.id
_entity.type
_entity.pdbx_description
1 polymer ?
#
loop_
_entity_poly.entity_id
_entity_poly.type
_entity_poly.pdbx_seq_one_letter_code
_entity_poly.pdbx_strand_id
1 'polypeptide(L)'
;MAADAEAAAAADAAAGVPVWLVARQVGEDVLAEDLELITGCPVLGQVPTDRVLAKRLALGEDPVRSRSALRRAASALARELLPRLTDAAALGTCSLNQSASRPTSQSVNQSGDQSRRQSWSR
;
A
#
# COMPACT_ATOMS: atom_id res chain seq x y z
N MET A 1 14.68 27.28 3.98
CA MET A 1 15.07 25.86 3.95
C MET A 1 13.98 25.03 4.62
N ALA A 2 12.76 25.08 4.07
CA ALA A 2 11.57 24.41 4.60
C ALA A 2 10.74 23.71 3.50
N ALA A 3 11.12 23.88 2.22
CA ALA A 3 10.41 23.32 1.08
C ALA A 3 10.76 21.83 0.82
N ASP A 4 11.96 21.37 1.16
CA ASP A 4 12.37 19.97 0.95
C ASP A 4 11.71 18.99 1.94
N ALA A 5 11.36 19.45 3.14
CA ALA A 5 10.63 18.62 4.12
C ALA A 5 9.17 18.41 3.70
N GLU A 6 8.58 19.37 2.98
CA GLU A 6 7.20 19.30 2.51
C GLU A 6 7.06 18.37 1.29
N ALA A 7 8.11 18.21 0.48
CA ALA A 7 8.16 17.20 -0.58
C ALA A 7 8.28 15.76 -0.04
N ALA A 8 9.01 15.56 1.07
CA ALA A 8 9.07 14.26 1.74
C ALA A 8 7.75 13.90 2.44
N ALA A 9 7.08 14.88 3.04
CA ALA A 9 5.72 14.70 3.57
C ALA A 9 4.67 14.53 2.46
N ALA A 10 4.89 15.06 1.25
CA ALA A 10 4.01 14.83 0.11
C ALA A 10 4.06 13.38 -0.40
N ALA A 11 5.16 12.64 -0.22
CA ALA A 11 5.20 11.20 -0.51
C ALA A 11 4.49 10.37 0.57
N ASP A 12 4.50 10.83 1.83
CA ASP A 12 3.82 10.21 2.96
C ASP A 12 2.30 10.53 3.01
N ALA A 13 1.88 11.67 2.43
CA ALA A 13 0.51 12.19 2.56
C ALA A 13 -0.33 12.28 1.26
N ALA A 14 0.23 12.05 0.06
CA ALA A 14 -0.52 12.36 -1.18
C ALA A 14 -1.51 11.29 -1.71
N ALA A 15 -1.50 10.04 -1.26
CA ALA A 15 -2.58 9.09 -1.59
C ALA A 15 -2.49 7.87 -0.68
N GLY A 16 -3.59 7.42 -0.08
CA GLY A 16 -3.65 6.18 0.72
C GLY A 16 -3.42 4.87 -0.07
N VAL A 17 -2.55 4.90 -1.07
CA VAL A 17 -2.13 3.76 -1.89
C VAL A 17 -0.75 3.33 -1.41
N PRO A 18 -0.61 2.11 -0.86
CA PRO A 18 0.68 1.63 -0.43
C PRO A 18 1.65 1.48 -1.62
N VAL A 19 2.85 2.06 -1.48
CA VAL A 19 3.93 2.02 -2.48
C VAL A 19 5.04 1.07 -1.99
N TRP A 20 5.52 0.21 -2.90
CA TRP A 20 6.60 -0.74 -2.64
C TRP A 20 7.63 -0.73 -3.76
N LEU A 21 8.88 -1.05 -3.44
CA LEU A 21 9.98 -1.05 -4.39
C LEU A 21 10.48 -2.45 -4.72
N VAL A 22 11.06 -2.57 -5.93
CA VAL A 22 11.81 -3.75 -6.36
C VAL A 22 13.17 -3.27 -6.87
N ALA A 23 14.24 -3.68 -6.22
CA ALA A 23 15.58 -3.24 -6.56
C ALA A 23 16.13 -4.08 -7.72
N ARG A 24 16.68 -3.42 -8.75
CA ARG A 24 17.42 -4.11 -9.82
C ARG A 24 18.91 -3.99 -9.55
N GLN A 25 19.58 -5.13 -9.46
CA GLN A 25 21.03 -5.19 -9.23
C GLN A 25 21.78 -4.83 -10.53
N VAL A 26 21.90 -3.53 -10.83
CA VAL A 26 22.64 -3.01 -12.01
C VAL A 26 24.01 -2.45 -11.60
N GLY A 27 24.17 -2.03 -10.35
CA GLY A 27 25.44 -1.60 -9.74
C GLY A 27 25.54 -2.13 -8.31
N GLU A 28 26.75 -2.07 -7.73
CA GLU A 28 27.02 -2.51 -6.35
C GLU A 28 26.99 -1.37 -5.32
N ASP A 29 26.79 -0.13 -5.78
CA ASP A 29 27.01 1.08 -4.95
C ASP A 29 25.88 1.38 -3.95
N VAL A 30 24.73 0.73 -4.07
CA VAL A 30 23.56 0.99 -3.23
C VAL A 30 22.91 -0.33 -2.85
N LEU A 31 22.79 -0.58 -1.55
CA LEU A 31 22.12 -1.77 -1.02
C LEU A 31 20.60 -1.55 -0.91
N ALA A 32 19.84 -2.61 -0.66
CA ALA A 32 18.38 -2.49 -0.53
C ALA A 32 18.00 -1.64 0.69
N GLU A 33 18.78 -1.74 1.76
CA GLU A 33 18.61 -0.98 3.00
C GLU A 33 18.82 0.51 2.75
N ASP A 34 19.79 0.87 1.91
CA ASP A 34 20.05 2.26 1.53
C ASP A 34 18.90 2.83 0.69
N LEU A 35 18.30 2.02 -0.19
CA LEU A 35 17.13 2.43 -0.96
C LEU A 35 15.91 2.67 -0.05
N GLU A 36 15.71 1.85 0.97
CA GLU A 36 14.65 2.08 1.96
C GLU A 36 14.87 3.39 2.72
N LEU A 37 16.11 3.66 3.13
CA LEU A 37 16.46 4.91 3.82
C LEU A 37 16.28 6.15 2.94
N ILE A 38 16.71 6.08 1.68
CA ILE A 38 16.66 7.23 0.75
C ILE A 38 15.22 7.52 0.30
N THR A 39 14.42 6.48 0.07
CA THR A 39 13.08 6.62 -0.53
C THR A 39 11.94 6.60 0.48
N GLY A 40 12.20 6.14 1.71
CA GLY A 40 11.16 5.89 2.71
C GLY A 40 10.21 4.74 2.34
N CYS A 41 10.47 4.02 1.25
CA CYS A 41 9.61 2.97 0.73
C CYS A 41 10.24 1.58 0.97
N PRO A 42 9.48 0.60 1.49
CA PRO A 42 9.98 -0.75 1.72
C PRO A 42 10.32 -1.48 0.40
N VAL A 43 11.44 -2.20 0.39
CA VAL A 43 11.89 -3.00 -0.76
C VAL A 43 11.44 -4.45 -0.58
N LEU A 44 10.64 -4.96 -1.53
CA LEU A 44 10.11 -6.33 -1.49
C LEU A 44 11.12 -7.39 -1.93
N GLY A 45 12.15 -6.97 -2.65
CA GLY A 45 13.21 -7.87 -3.05
C GLY A 45 14.00 -7.35 -4.23
N GLN A 46 14.95 -8.20 -4.61
CA GLN A 46 15.95 -7.87 -5.61
C GLN A 46 15.77 -8.72 -6.87
N VAL A 47 15.94 -8.09 -8.01
CA VAL A 47 15.88 -8.70 -9.33
C VAL A 47 17.29 -8.69 -9.92
N PRO A 48 17.89 -9.87 -10.15
CA PRO A 48 19.23 -9.95 -10.70
C PRO A 48 19.24 -9.47 -12.16
N THR A 49 20.27 -8.71 -12.53
CA THR A 49 20.52 -8.33 -13.92
C THR A 49 21.76 -9.06 -14.42
N ASP A 50 21.61 -9.89 -15.46
CA ASP A 50 22.71 -10.62 -16.09
C ASP A 50 22.88 -10.14 -17.54
N ARG A 51 24.13 -10.08 -18.02
CA ARG A 51 24.45 -9.81 -19.42
C ARG A 51 23.83 -10.87 -20.35
N VAL A 52 23.74 -12.13 -19.93
CA VAL A 52 23.06 -13.18 -20.71
C VAL A 52 21.58 -12.89 -20.83
N LEU A 53 20.94 -12.45 -19.75
CA LEU A 53 19.54 -12.02 -19.78
C LEU A 53 19.35 -10.83 -20.72
N ALA A 54 20.22 -9.82 -20.67
CA ALA A 54 20.15 -8.66 -21.56
C ALA A 54 20.24 -9.06 -23.05
N LYS A 55 21.14 -9.99 -23.40
CA LYS A 55 21.25 -10.53 -24.77
C LYS A 55 19.98 -11.26 -25.20
N ARG A 56 19.41 -12.10 -24.32
CA ARG A 56 18.18 -12.85 -24.60
C ARG A 56 16.98 -11.93 -24.79
N LEU A 57 16.86 -10.89 -23.96
CA LEU A 57 15.84 -9.85 -24.12
C LEU A 57 16.01 -9.10 -25.45
N ALA A 58 17.24 -8.80 -25.87
CA ALA A 58 17.51 -8.17 -27.16
C ALA A 58 17.13 -9.07 -28.36
N LEU A 59 17.13 -10.40 -28.18
CA LEU A 59 16.64 -11.37 -29.16
C LEU A 59 15.13 -11.60 -29.11
N GLY A 60 14.42 -10.93 -28.19
CA GLY A 60 12.97 -11.10 -27.99
C GLY A 60 12.59 -12.38 -27.24
N GLU A 61 13.54 -13.06 -26.59
CA GLU A 61 13.21 -14.21 -25.76
C GLU A 61 12.49 -13.80 -24.47
N ASP A 62 11.50 -14.60 -24.08
CA ASP A 62 10.83 -14.42 -22.80
C ASP A 62 11.80 -14.69 -21.62
N PRO A 63 12.01 -13.71 -20.73
CA PRO A 63 12.88 -13.85 -19.55
C PRO A 63 12.43 -14.95 -18.57
N VAL A 64 11.12 -15.26 -18.53
CA VAL A 64 10.51 -16.22 -17.60
C VAL A 64 10.47 -17.64 -18.17
N ARG A 65 10.65 -17.81 -19.48
CA ARG A 65 10.68 -19.13 -20.15
C ARG A 65 11.83 -20.03 -19.67
N SER A 66 12.95 -19.43 -19.27
CA SER A 66 14.14 -20.15 -18.79
C SER A 66 14.12 -20.40 -17.28
N ARG A 67 14.80 -21.47 -16.80
CA ARG A 67 14.98 -21.76 -15.37
C ARG A 67 16.11 -20.89 -14.75
N SER A 68 16.06 -19.58 -14.96
CA SER A 68 17.08 -18.60 -14.55
C SER A 68 16.89 -18.09 -13.12
N ALA A 69 17.93 -17.45 -12.57
CA ALA A 69 17.85 -16.74 -11.29
C ALA A 69 16.77 -15.64 -11.32
N LEU A 70 16.64 -14.93 -12.45
CA LEU A 70 15.57 -13.95 -12.66
C LEU A 70 14.18 -14.57 -12.51
N ARG A 71 13.91 -15.71 -13.16
CA ARG A 71 12.61 -16.38 -13.02
C ARG A 71 12.31 -16.72 -11.56
N ARG A 72 13.31 -17.19 -10.81
CA ARG A 72 13.15 -17.51 -9.39
C ARG A 72 12.85 -16.25 -8.57
N ALA A 73 13.58 -15.16 -8.79
CA ALA A 73 13.35 -13.88 -8.14
C ALA A 73 11.96 -13.32 -8.44
N ALA A 74 11.55 -13.30 -9.72
CA ALA A 74 10.21 -12.90 -10.13
C ALA A 74 9.11 -13.77 -9.50
N SER A 75 9.34 -15.08 -9.42
CA SER A 75 8.39 -16.00 -8.77
C SER A 75 8.27 -15.76 -7.26
N ALA A 76 9.37 -15.41 -6.60
CA ALA A 76 9.38 -15.06 -5.18
C ALA A 76 8.61 -13.74 -4.95
N LEU A 77 8.90 -12.71 -5.76
CA LEU A 77 8.19 -11.43 -5.71
C LEU A 77 6.69 -11.59 -5.97
N ALA A 78 6.30 -12.42 -6.94
CA ALA A 78 4.88 -12.68 -7.20
C ALA A 78 4.19 -13.33 -5.99
N ARG A 79 4.86 -14.24 -5.28
CA ARG A 79 4.32 -14.88 -4.07
C ARG A 79 4.14 -13.89 -2.91
N GLU A 80 5.00 -12.87 -2.86
CA GLU A 80 4.92 -11.82 -1.84
C GLU A 80 3.89 -10.73 -2.20
N LEU A 81 3.76 -10.39 -3.49
CA LEU A 81 2.84 -9.36 -3.96
C LEU A 81 1.38 -9.82 -3.97
N LEU A 82 1.08 -11.07 -4.33
CA LEU A 82 -0.30 -11.55 -4.46
C LEU A 82 -1.13 -11.37 -3.17
N PRO A 83 -0.63 -11.75 -1.97
CA PRO A 83 -1.33 -11.49 -0.72
C PRO A 83 -1.49 -9.99 -0.43
N ARG A 84 -0.43 -9.20 -0.64
CA ARG A 84 -0.41 -7.75 -0.35
C ARG A 84 -1.37 -6.97 -1.23
N LEU A 85 -1.53 -7.33 -2.50
CA LEU A 85 -2.51 -6.75 -3.41
C LEU A 85 -3.95 -7.06 -2.99
N THR A 86 -4.17 -8.26 -2.46
CA THR A 86 -5.48 -8.67 -1.94
C THR A 86 -5.85 -7.84 -0.70
N ASP A 87 -4.88 -7.59 0.19
CA ASP A 87 -5.05 -6.77 1.39
C ASP A 87 -5.21 -5.27 1.07
N ALA A 88 -4.39 -4.74 0.15
CA ALA A 88 -4.52 -3.37 -0.34
C ALA A 88 -5.89 -3.11 -0.99
N ALA A 89 -6.43 -4.09 -1.72
CA ALA A 89 -7.78 -4.01 -2.28
C ALA A 89 -8.85 -3.97 -1.18
N ALA A 90 -8.68 -4.72 -0.09
CA ALA A 90 -9.60 -4.68 1.05
C ALA A 90 -9.60 -3.30 1.75
N LEU A 91 -8.43 -2.68 1.93
CA LEU A 91 -8.28 -1.33 2.49
C LEU A 91 -8.95 -0.23 1.64
N GLY A 92 -8.90 -0.38 0.31
CA GLY A 92 -9.61 0.53 -0.61
C GLY A 92 -11.13 0.46 -0.49
N THR A 93 -11.70 -0.71 -0.20
CA THR A 93 -13.16 -0.89 -0.09
C THR A 93 -13.75 -0.36 1.21
N CYS A 94 -12.99 -0.36 2.32
CA CYS A 94 -13.47 0.24 3.56
C CYS A 94 -13.43 1.76 3.49
N SER A 95 -12.42 2.39 2.87
CA SER A 95 -12.33 3.86 2.72
C SER A 95 -13.54 4.51 2.00
N LEU A 96 -14.16 3.84 1.02
CA LEU A 96 -15.38 4.36 0.39
C LEU A 96 -16.63 4.24 1.28
N ASN A 97 -16.70 3.20 2.13
CA ASN A 97 -17.89 2.95 2.95
C ASN A 97 -17.94 3.77 4.26
N GLN A 98 -16.81 4.33 4.71
CA GLN A 98 -16.77 5.18 5.93
C GLN A 98 -17.31 6.59 5.68
N SER A 99 -17.31 7.04 4.42
CA SER A 99 -17.78 8.37 4.03
C SER A 99 -19.32 8.46 3.89
N ALA A 100 -20.02 7.32 3.91
CA ALA A 100 -21.48 7.28 3.76
C ALA A 100 -22.25 7.09 5.08
N SER A 101 -21.57 6.93 6.21
CA SER A 101 -22.21 6.62 7.51
C SER A 101 -22.07 7.74 8.53
N ARG A 102 -22.54 8.95 8.20
CA ARG A 102 -22.78 9.99 9.22
C ARG A 102 -23.84 11.03 8.82
N PRO A 103 -25.15 10.75 8.99
CA PRO A 103 -26.07 11.79 9.38
C PRO A 103 -26.00 11.92 10.91
N THR A 104 -25.34 12.97 11.37
CA THR A 104 -25.55 13.55 12.70
C THR A 104 -27.03 13.86 12.86
N SER A 105 -27.71 13.10 13.73
CA SER A 105 -28.96 13.49 14.39
C SER A 105 -29.02 12.82 15.76
N GLN A 106 -28.01 13.07 16.62
CA GLN A 106 -28.22 13.00 18.07
C GLN A 106 -28.67 14.37 18.53
N SER A 107 -29.97 14.65 18.36
CA SER A 107 -30.62 15.75 19.05
C SER A 107 -30.79 15.36 20.51
N VAL A 108 -30.09 16.09 21.36
CA VAL A 108 -30.15 16.03 22.82
C VAL A 108 -31.53 16.53 23.28
N ASN A 109 -32.41 15.59 23.62
CA ASN A 109 -33.68 15.89 24.28
C ASN A 109 -33.90 14.91 25.45
N GLN A 110 -32.98 14.90 26.41
CA GLN A 110 -33.24 14.33 27.74
C GLN A 110 -33.25 15.48 28.74
N SER A 111 -34.41 16.06 28.99
CA SER A 111 -34.66 16.92 30.15
C SER A 111 -36.16 16.96 30.45
N GLY A 112 -36.54 16.18 31.47
CA GLY A 112 -37.67 16.43 32.36
C GLY A 112 -39.09 16.32 31.79
N ASP A 113 -39.74 15.17 31.98
CA ASP A 113 -41.05 15.10 32.67
C ASP A 113 -41.45 13.63 32.92
N GLN A 114 -40.77 12.97 33.86
CA GLN A 114 -41.20 11.67 34.41
C GLN A 114 -41.76 11.92 35.83
N SER A 115 -42.73 12.82 35.98
CA SER A 115 -43.38 13.03 37.29
C SER A 115 -44.74 13.72 37.20
N ARG A 116 -45.72 13.06 36.56
CA ARG A 116 -47.18 13.21 36.71
C ARG A 116 -47.78 12.57 35.46
N ARG A 117 -48.30 11.35 35.51
CA ARG A 117 -49.70 11.13 35.87
C ARG A 117 -49.90 9.64 36.12
N GLN A 118 -49.83 9.28 37.40
CA GLN A 118 -50.86 8.42 37.98
C GLN A 118 -52.19 9.18 37.84
N SER A 119 -53.15 8.62 37.10
CA SER A 119 -54.59 8.67 37.43
C SER A 119 -55.40 8.00 36.32
N TRP A 120 -56.10 6.92 36.68
CA TRP A 120 -57.51 6.57 36.33
C TRP A 120 -58.02 6.75 34.89
N SER A 121 -58.96 6.00 34.35
CA SER A 121 -59.73 4.80 34.68
C SER A 121 -60.79 4.72 33.57
N ARG A 122 -61.03 3.54 32.99
CA ARG A 122 -62.34 2.84 32.93
C ARG A 122 -62.34 1.81 31.81
#